data_AF-A0AAN6F753-F1
#
_entry.id   AF-A0AAN6F753-F1
#
_cell.length_a   1.000
_cell.length_b   1.000
_cell.length_c   1.000
_cell.angle_alpha   90.00
_cell.angle_beta   90.00
_cell.angle_gamma   90.00
#
_symmetry.space_group_name_H-M   'P 1'
#
loop_
_entity.id
_entity.type
_entity.pdbx_description
1 polymer ?
#
loop_
_entity_poly.entity_id
_entity_poly.type
_entity_poly.pdbx_seq_one_letter_code
_entity_poly.pdbx_strand_id
1 'polypeptide(L)'
;MALFSRNPEELDSLEKQWESLKVKEDCRQKLVELSAHNDTVRTEVENLKFHERNYLKELKTLAEECKSYEGRLEGAPFVAVLVDGDNTLFLDDFVKDGTSGGERAAKKLREAIQGYIKNLFNAPPHWKVVVRIYINKHGLVDTYTRSSTVSVTRTVEQFIVGFNHELPLFEFVDAGADREAADNKIKENLALYWADGQCKQILLAGSADRGYVGPLRTYRAEVKLTTKLVLVESVPFPRDFKELADWFHTTSFKDVFRGSKLATQVQISPEPSARQTYATATADLSSSQTRTQTAFSFPLMWVDNSHDTASRKVQLNRSGQRIDERLRRWDDQLR
;
A
#
# COMPACT_ATOMS: atom_id res chain seq x y z
N MET A 1 35.17 35.93 105.07
CA MET A 1 34.62 34.85 104.23
C MET A 1 33.13 34.71 104.52
N ALA A 2 32.30 35.60 103.96
CA ALA A 2 30.84 35.45 104.06
C ALA A 2 30.42 34.38 103.05
N LEU A 3 30.16 33.18 103.56
CA LEU A 3 29.58 32.08 102.79
C LEU A 3 28.18 32.53 102.39
N PHE A 4 28.00 32.82 101.09
CA PHE A 4 26.68 32.95 100.47
C PHE A 4 25.92 31.64 100.71
N SER A 5 25.08 31.61 101.74
CA SER A 5 24.03 30.62 101.88
C SER A 5 23.02 30.91 100.77
N ARG A 6 23.19 30.27 99.62
CA ARG A 6 22.15 30.28 98.58
C ARG A 6 20.93 29.57 99.15
N ASN A 7 19.79 30.25 99.09
CA ASN A 7 18.50 29.71 99.52
C ASN A 7 18.12 28.54 98.59
N PRO A 8 17.98 27.31 99.09
CA PRO A 8 17.75 26.12 98.26
C PRO A 8 16.48 26.21 97.40
N GLU A 9 15.45 26.90 97.89
CA GLU A 9 14.18 27.10 97.18
C GLU A 9 14.32 28.02 95.94
N GLU A 10 15.21 29.01 95.99
CA GLU A 10 15.48 29.89 94.84
C GLU A 10 16.23 29.14 93.73
N LEU A 11 17.12 28.22 94.11
CA LEU A 11 17.85 27.34 93.18
C LEU A 11 16.90 26.38 92.46
N ASP A 12 16.00 25.71 93.19
CA ASP A 12 14.97 24.81 92.61
C ASP A 12 14.00 25.56 91.67
N SER A 13 13.61 26.78 92.05
CA SER A 13 12.79 27.64 91.20
C SER A 13 13.50 28.05 89.89
N LEU A 14 14.78 28.40 89.97
CA LEU A 14 15.59 28.75 88.79
C LEU A 14 15.84 27.54 87.89
N GLU A 15 16.04 26.36 88.46
CA GLU A 15 16.22 25.11 87.73
C GLU A 15 14.96 24.76 86.93
N LYS A 16 13.78 24.85 87.56
CA LYS A 16 12.48 24.69 86.87
C LYS A 16 12.25 25.72 85.77
N GLN A 17 12.64 26.98 86.00
CA GLN A 17 12.54 28.03 84.97
C GLN A 17 13.47 27.76 83.79
N TRP A 18 14.68 27.31 84.05
CA TRP A 18 15.65 26.97 83.01
C TRP A 18 15.18 25.77 82.18
N GLU A 19 14.65 24.72 82.82
CA GLU A 19 14.05 23.58 82.13
C GLU A 19 12.85 23.99 81.27
N SER A 20 11.98 24.86 81.80
CA SER A 20 10.85 25.43 81.04
C SER A 20 11.31 26.22 79.83
N LEU A 21 12.36 27.03 79.96
CA LEU A 21 12.93 27.80 78.86
C LEU A 21 13.56 26.90 77.80
N LYS A 22 14.21 25.80 78.20
CA LYS A 22 14.79 24.82 77.28
C LYS A 22 13.72 24.15 76.42
N VAL A 23 12.61 23.73 77.03
CA VAL A 23 11.46 23.18 76.29
C VAL A 23 10.85 24.20 75.32
N LYS A 24 10.71 25.46 75.75
CA LYS A 24 10.21 26.53 74.88
C LYS A 24 11.13 26.80 73.69
N GLU A 25 12.45 26.73 73.90
CA GLU A 25 13.43 26.91 72.84
C GLU A 25 13.41 25.75 71.84
N ASP A 26 13.29 24.51 72.30
CA ASP A 26 13.10 23.34 71.44
C ASP A 26 11.79 23.44 70.62
N CYS A 27 10.70 23.89 71.25
CA CYS A 27 9.44 24.17 70.54
C CYS A 27 9.60 25.28 69.49
N ARG A 28 10.34 26.36 69.81
CA ARG A 28 10.61 27.46 68.88
C ARG A 28 11.43 26.96 67.67
N GLN A 29 12.45 26.15 67.92
CA GLN A 29 13.26 25.55 66.86
C GLN A 29 12.41 24.67 65.94
N LYS A 30 11.54 23.84 66.50
CA LYS A 30 10.60 23.01 65.72
C LYS A 30 9.63 23.84 64.87
N LEU A 31 9.15 24.96 65.40
CA LEU A 31 8.27 25.87 64.66
C LEU A 31 8.98 26.47 63.43
N VAL A 32 10.25 26.86 63.58
CA VAL A 32 11.07 27.38 62.47
C VAL A 32 11.27 26.33 61.39
N GLU A 33 11.61 25.09 61.78
CA GLU A 33 11.75 23.96 60.84
C GLU A 33 10.45 23.70 60.07
N LEU A 34 9.31 23.67 60.78
CA LEU A 34 8.00 23.47 60.17
C LEU A 34 7.62 24.61 59.22
N SER A 35 7.99 25.85 59.55
CA SER A 35 7.78 27.01 58.67
C SER A 35 8.58 26.86 57.37
N ALA A 36 9.88 26.54 57.47
CA ALA A 36 10.73 26.35 56.31
C ALA A 36 10.26 25.17 55.42
N HIS A 37 9.80 24.10 56.05
CA HIS A 37 9.22 22.97 55.32
C HIS A 37 7.92 23.36 54.59
N ASN A 38 7.03 24.13 55.23
CA ASN A 38 5.81 24.63 54.59
C ASN A 38 6.11 25.50 53.37
N ASP A 39 7.11 26.37 53.44
CA ASP A 39 7.51 27.21 52.30
C ASP A 39 8.09 26.37 51.14
N THR A 40 8.84 25.32 51.46
CA THR A 40 9.34 24.35 50.48
C THR A 40 8.18 23.62 49.79
N VAL A 41 7.25 23.08 50.57
CA VAL A 41 6.06 22.37 50.03
C VAL A 41 5.20 23.29 49.19
N ARG A 42 5.02 24.56 49.59
CA ARG A 42 4.29 25.56 48.78
C ARG A 42 4.94 25.79 47.42
N THR A 43 6.25 25.95 47.40
CA THR A 43 7.03 26.13 46.16
C THR A 43 6.86 24.92 45.24
N GLU A 44 6.94 23.71 45.79
CA GLU A 44 6.78 22.48 45.01
C GLU A 44 5.36 22.34 44.43
N VAL A 45 4.34 22.68 45.22
CA VAL A 45 2.94 22.70 44.74
C VAL A 45 2.76 23.72 43.60
N GLU A 46 3.42 24.86 43.65
CA GLU A 46 3.38 25.86 42.57
C GLU A 46 4.08 25.36 41.30
N ASN A 47 5.25 24.74 41.44
CA ASN A 47 5.98 24.13 40.33
C ASN A 47 5.15 23.01 39.67
N LEU A 48 4.57 22.11 40.47
CA LEU A 48 3.72 21.04 39.97
C LEU A 48 2.49 21.58 39.22
N LYS A 49 1.83 22.60 39.76
CA LYS A 49 0.72 23.28 39.08
C LYS A 49 1.15 23.94 37.77
N PHE A 50 2.36 24.50 37.72
CA PHE A 50 2.91 25.06 36.49
C PHE A 50 3.15 23.98 35.43
N HIS A 51 3.79 22.86 35.80
CA HIS A 51 4.00 21.73 34.91
C HIS A 51 2.69 21.11 34.43
N GLU A 52 1.71 20.93 35.32
CA GLU A 52 0.37 20.44 34.97
C GLU A 52 -0.31 21.35 33.93
N ARG A 53 -0.30 22.67 34.15
CA ARG A 53 -0.87 23.62 33.17
C ARG A 53 -0.19 23.55 31.81
N ASN A 54 1.14 23.39 31.78
CA ASN A 54 1.88 23.29 30.53
C ASN A 54 1.60 21.96 29.81
N TYR A 55 1.56 20.86 30.56
CA TYR A 55 1.22 19.55 30.03
C TYR A 55 -0.20 19.52 29.46
N LEU A 56 -1.18 20.10 30.16
CA LEU A 56 -2.56 20.21 29.67
C LEU A 56 -2.66 21.07 28.40
N LYS A 57 -1.86 22.14 28.29
CA LYS A 57 -1.78 22.94 27.05
C LYS A 57 -1.20 22.11 25.90
N GLU A 58 -0.13 21.39 26.13
CA GLU A 58 0.52 20.54 25.12
C GLU A 58 -0.41 19.42 24.64
N LEU A 59 -1.10 18.74 25.57
CA LEU A 59 -2.13 17.75 25.23
C LEU A 59 -3.25 18.35 24.36
N LYS A 60 -3.69 19.56 24.68
CA LYS A 60 -4.73 20.23 23.91
C LYS A 60 -4.24 20.57 22.50
N THR A 61 -3.05 21.14 22.36
CA THR A 61 -2.45 21.44 21.06
C THR A 61 -2.29 20.17 20.22
N LEU A 62 -1.76 19.10 20.82
CA LEU A 62 -1.56 17.83 20.13
C LEU A 62 -2.90 17.20 19.70
N ALA A 63 -3.93 17.29 20.54
CA ALA A 63 -5.27 16.82 20.19
C ALA A 63 -5.89 17.62 19.02
N GLU A 64 -5.69 18.94 18.99
CA GLU A 64 -6.12 19.80 17.88
C GLU A 64 -5.38 19.47 16.58
N GLU A 65 -4.07 19.20 16.67
CA GLU A 65 -3.26 18.73 15.54
C GLU A 65 -3.72 17.37 15.02
N CYS A 66 -3.91 16.38 15.89
CA CYS A 66 -4.43 15.06 15.53
C CYS A 66 -5.77 15.18 14.79
N LYS A 67 -6.70 15.98 15.31
CA LYS A 67 -8.00 16.22 14.68
C LYS A 67 -7.87 16.89 13.31
N SER A 68 -6.92 17.81 13.15
CA SER A 68 -6.61 18.43 11.87
C SER A 68 -6.08 17.42 10.84
N TYR A 69 -5.17 16.53 11.26
CA TYR A 69 -4.66 15.45 10.42
C TYR A 69 -5.76 14.46 10.01
N GLU A 70 -6.62 14.07 10.95
CA GLU A 70 -7.80 13.22 10.67
C GLU A 70 -8.70 13.89 9.62
N GLY A 71 -9.05 15.16 9.80
CA GLY A 71 -9.87 15.90 8.83
C GLY A 71 -9.23 15.98 7.42
N ARG A 72 -7.90 16.06 7.33
CA ARG A 72 -7.18 16.02 6.04
C ARG A 72 -7.23 14.64 5.38
N LEU A 73 -7.12 13.56 6.15
CA LEU A 73 -7.28 12.18 5.65
C LEU A 73 -8.73 11.88 5.24
N GLU A 74 -9.69 12.60 5.80
CA GLU A 74 -11.10 12.53 5.41
C GLU A 74 -11.48 13.47 4.25
N GLY A 75 -10.57 14.34 3.79
CA GLY A 75 -10.89 15.37 2.80
C GLY A 75 -11.14 14.86 1.38
N ALA A 76 -10.63 13.68 1.02
CA ALA A 76 -10.78 13.13 -0.33
C ALA A 76 -10.88 11.59 -0.35
N PRO A 77 -11.87 10.99 0.34
CA PRO A 77 -12.05 9.54 0.36
C PRO A 77 -12.37 9.01 -1.04
N PHE A 78 -11.81 7.84 -1.36
CA PHE A 78 -12.04 7.20 -2.65
C PHE A 78 -12.08 5.69 -2.57
N VAL A 79 -12.64 5.09 -3.61
CA VAL A 79 -12.65 3.66 -3.89
C VAL A 79 -11.74 3.41 -5.09
N ALA A 80 -10.79 2.51 -4.94
CA ALA A 80 -9.94 2.04 -6.03
C ALA A 80 -10.53 0.75 -6.63
N VAL A 81 -10.53 0.63 -7.94
CA VAL A 81 -10.92 -0.58 -8.66
C VAL A 81 -9.79 -0.96 -9.61
N LEU A 82 -9.22 -2.14 -9.38
CA LEU A 82 -8.13 -2.69 -10.16
C LEU A 82 -8.69 -3.87 -10.96
N VAL A 83 -8.57 -3.81 -12.28
CA VAL A 83 -9.10 -4.83 -13.18
C VAL A 83 -7.94 -5.37 -14.01
N ASP A 84 -7.75 -6.68 -13.94
CA ASP A 84 -6.99 -7.45 -14.93
C ASP A 84 -7.88 -7.63 -16.15
N GLY A 85 -7.70 -6.77 -17.14
CA GLY A 85 -8.57 -6.69 -18.31
C GLY A 85 -8.31 -7.78 -19.36
N ASP A 86 -7.23 -8.55 -19.24
CA ASP A 86 -6.98 -9.72 -20.08
C ASP A 86 -7.85 -10.90 -19.62
N ASN A 87 -8.12 -10.97 -18.31
CA ASN A 87 -8.91 -12.02 -17.68
C ASN A 87 -10.36 -11.59 -17.31
N THR A 88 -10.64 -10.28 -17.31
CA THR A 88 -11.96 -9.71 -17.01
C THR A 88 -12.49 -8.93 -18.20
N LEU A 89 -13.26 -9.61 -19.04
CA LEU A 89 -13.77 -9.08 -20.30
C LEU A 89 -15.14 -8.41 -20.15
N PHE A 90 -15.37 -7.32 -20.88
CA PHE A 90 -16.66 -6.65 -20.94
C PHE A 90 -17.67 -7.42 -21.81
N LEU A 91 -18.96 -7.23 -21.55
CA LEU A 91 -20.03 -7.81 -22.38
C LEU A 91 -19.89 -7.39 -23.84
N ASP A 92 -20.20 -8.32 -24.75
CA ASP A 92 -19.98 -8.15 -26.19
C ASP A 92 -20.72 -6.95 -26.76
N ASP A 93 -21.92 -6.65 -26.25
CA ASP A 93 -22.74 -5.55 -26.74
C ASP A 93 -22.10 -4.18 -26.47
N PHE A 94 -21.27 -4.08 -25.42
CA PHE A 94 -20.46 -2.88 -25.23
C PHE A 94 -19.28 -2.86 -26.21
N VAL A 95 -18.55 -3.97 -26.33
CA VAL A 95 -17.34 -3.99 -27.16
C VAL A 95 -17.68 -3.80 -28.65
N LYS A 96 -18.74 -4.44 -29.15
CA LYS A 96 -19.20 -4.38 -30.55
C LYS A 96 -19.63 -2.98 -30.97
N ASP A 97 -20.08 -2.16 -30.03
CA ASP A 97 -20.58 -0.80 -30.30
C ASP A 97 -19.48 0.28 -30.21
N GLY A 98 -18.22 -0.14 -30.20
CA GLY A 98 -17.06 0.74 -30.27
C GLY A 98 -17.12 1.86 -29.23
N THR A 99 -16.93 3.11 -29.67
CA THR A 99 -16.85 4.29 -28.80
C THR A 99 -18.09 4.47 -27.93
N SER A 100 -19.30 4.38 -28.49
CA SER A 100 -20.53 4.53 -27.68
C SER A 100 -20.68 3.40 -26.66
N GLY A 101 -20.26 2.20 -27.03
CA GLY A 101 -20.22 1.07 -26.11
C GLY A 101 -19.24 1.27 -24.95
N GLY A 102 -18.07 1.86 -25.21
CA GLY A 102 -17.08 2.22 -24.18
C GLY A 102 -17.63 3.23 -23.17
N GLU A 103 -18.28 4.28 -23.66
CA GLU A 103 -18.95 5.30 -22.84
C GLU A 103 -20.04 4.69 -21.95
N ARG A 104 -20.91 3.85 -22.52
CA ARG A 104 -21.94 3.17 -21.74
C ARG A 104 -21.36 2.22 -20.71
N ALA A 105 -20.32 1.46 -21.06
CA ALA A 105 -19.65 0.54 -20.14
C ALA A 105 -19.05 1.26 -18.93
N ALA A 106 -18.40 2.42 -19.14
CA ALA A 106 -17.85 3.24 -18.06
C ALA A 106 -18.95 3.72 -17.09
N LYS A 107 -20.05 4.27 -17.61
CA LYS A 107 -21.22 4.69 -16.82
C LYS A 107 -21.83 3.53 -16.03
N LYS A 108 -22.05 2.41 -16.71
CA LYS A 108 -22.66 1.20 -16.13
C LYS A 108 -21.79 0.60 -15.02
N LEU A 109 -20.48 0.54 -15.23
CA LEU A 109 -19.53 0.09 -14.22
C LEU A 109 -19.53 1.01 -13.00
N ARG A 110 -19.54 2.33 -13.19
CA ARG A 110 -19.64 3.30 -12.09
C ARG A 110 -20.90 3.09 -11.28
N GLU A 111 -22.06 2.97 -11.94
CA GLU A 111 -23.34 2.72 -11.27
C GLU A 111 -23.33 1.44 -10.45
N ALA A 112 -22.80 0.35 -11.02
CA ALA A 112 -22.69 -0.94 -10.35
C ALA A 112 -21.77 -0.87 -9.11
N ILE A 113 -20.61 -0.23 -9.23
CA ILE A 113 -19.67 -0.03 -8.11
C ILE A 113 -20.31 0.82 -7.02
N GLN A 114 -20.88 1.99 -7.38
CA GLN A 114 -21.51 2.91 -6.43
C GLN A 114 -22.69 2.26 -5.70
N GLY A 115 -23.53 1.52 -6.43
CA GLY A 115 -24.63 0.75 -5.85
C GLY A 115 -24.12 -0.29 -4.85
N TYR A 116 -23.07 -1.03 -5.21
CA TYR A 116 -22.49 -2.04 -4.34
C TYR A 116 -21.90 -1.45 -3.05
N ILE A 117 -21.02 -0.43 -3.15
CA ILE A 117 -20.36 0.16 -1.98
C ILE A 117 -21.34 0.89 -1.07
N LYS A 118 -22.37 1.52 -1.64
CA LYS A 118 -23.45 2.13 -0.86
C LYS A 118 -24.20 1.08 -0.05
N ASN A 119 -24.56 -0.04 -0.67
CA ASN A 119 -25.36 -1.08 -0.01
C ASN A 119 -24.56 -1.85 1.05
N LEU A 120 -23.30 -2.19 0.77
CA LEU A 120 -22.50 -3.02 1.67
C LEU A 120 -21.82 -2.22 2.78
N PHE A 121 -21.33 -1.01 2.48
CA PHE A 121 -20.49 -0.23 3.39
C PHE A 121 -21.13 1.10 3.81
N ASN A 122 -22.37 1.39 3.40
CA ASN A 122 -23.01 2.68 3.60
C ASN A 122 -22.13 3.86 3.12
N ALA A 123 -21.40 3.64 2.02
CA ALA A 123 -20.44 4.59 1.50
C ALA A 123 -21.14 5.91 1.07
N PRO A 124 -20.66 7.07 1.55
CA PRO A 124 -21.16 8.37 1.10
C PRO A 124 -21.03 8.59 -0.40
N PRO A 125 -21.98 9.30 -1.05
CA PRO A 125 -21.98 9.52 -2.49
C PRO A 125 -20.83 10.40 -3.00
N HIS A 126 -20.17 11.16 -2.11
CA HIS A 126 -19.06 12.04 -2.47
C HIS A 126 -17.71 11.29 -2.61
N TRP A 127 -17.65 10.00 -2.26
CA TRP A 127 -16.45 9.21 -2.44
C TRP A 127 -16.15 9.07 -3.93
N LYS A 128 -14.92 9.42 -4.32
CA LYS A 128 -14.48 9.27 -5.70
C LYS A 128 -14.31 7.79 -6.04
N VAL A 129 -14.53 7.42 -7.29
CA VAL A 129 -14.27 6.07 -7.80
C VAL A 129 -13.14 6.18 -8.83
N VAL A 130 -12.06 5.47 -8.59
CA VAL A 130 -10.89 5.39 -9.47
C VAL A 130 -10.84 3.97 -10.04
N VAL A 131 -10.91 3.83 -11.36
CA VAL A 131 -10.90 2.54 -12.05
C VAL A 131 -9.70 2.45 -12.97
N ARG A 132 -8.88 1.43 -12.78
CA ARG A 132 -7.74 1.12 -13.65
C ARG A 132 -7.87 -0.29 -14.18
N ILE A 133 -7.91 -0.39 -15.51
CA ILE A 133 -8.02 -1.64 -16.24
C ILE A 133 -6.71 -1.86 -16.98
N TYR A 134 -5.89 -2.79 -16.48
CA TYR A 134 -4.60 -3.10 -17.08
C TYR A 134 -4.78 -4.19 -18.12
N ILE A 135 -4.29 -3.94 -19.33
CA ILE A 135 -4.45 -4.83 -20.48
C ILE A 135 -3.15 -4.97 -21.22
N ASN A 136 -2.91 -6.12 -21.85
CA ASN A 136 -2.07 -6.16 -23.04
C ASN A 136 -2.93 -5.74 -24.23
N LYS A 137 -2.84 -4.48 -24.67
CA LYS A 137 -3.78 -3.94 -25.68
C LYS A 137 -3.79 -4.79 -26.96
N HIS A 138 -2.62 -5.17 -27.46
CA HIS A 138 -2.51 -6.01 -28.66
C HIS A 138 -3.15 -7.39 -28.44
N GLY A 139 -2.83 -8.04 -27.32
CA GLY A 139 -3.38 -9.35 -26.95
C GLY A 139 -4.90 -9.33 -26.80
N LEU A 140 -5.45 -8.28 -26.19
CA LEU A 140 -6.88 -8.11 -25.99
C LEU A 140 -7.62 -7.97 -27.32
N VAL A 141 -7.12 -7.10 -28.20
CA VAL A 141 -7.66 -6.87 -29.55
C VAL A 141 -7.65 -8.16 -30.38
N ASP A 142 -6.54 -8.90 -30.35
CA ASP A 142 -6.40 -10.22 -30.98
C ASP A 142 -7.44 -11.21 -30.44
N THR A 143 -7.66 -11.22 -29.12
CA THR A 143 -8.59 -12.14 -28.45
C THR A 143 -10.03 -11.90 -28.87
N TYR A 144 -10.48 -10.64 -28.95
CA TYR A 144 -11.82 -10.30 -29.44
C TYR A 144 -12.00 -10.60 -30.94
N THR A 145 -10.94 -10.44 -31.74
CA THR A 145 -10.99 -10.70 -33.18
C THR A 145 -11.05 -12.21 -33.47
N ARG A 146 -10.20 -13.03 -32.83
CA ARG A 146 -10.17 -14.50 -33.03
C ARG A 146 -11.41 -15.23 -32.52
N SER A 147 -12.12 -14.64 -31.56
CA SER A 147 -13.39 -15.18 -31.06
C SER A 147 -14.60 -14.84 -31.93
N SER A 148 -14.41 -14.10 -33.04
CA SER A 148 -15.49 -13.54 -33.87
C SER A 148 -16.47 -12.65 -33.09
N THR A 149 -16.04 -12.12 -31.93
CA THR A 149 -16.85 -11.18 -31.15
C THR A 149 -16.98 -9.85 -31.88
N VAL A 150 -15.87 -9.41 -32.50
CA VAL A 150 -15.85 -8.27 -33.40
C VAL A 150 -15.27 -8.70 -34.75
N SER A 151 -15.79 -8.15 -35.84
CA SER A 151 -15.26 -8.39 -37.19
C SER A 151 -14.10 -7.46 -37.53
N VAL A 152 -13.95 -6.34 -36.80
CA VAL A 152 -12.95 -5.31 -37.08
C VAL A 152 -12.18 -4.97 -35.81
N THR A 153 -10.86 -5.15 -35.86
CA THR A 153 -9.88 -4.79 -34.81
C THR A 153 -10.09 -3.39 -34.24
N ARG A 154 -10.35 -2.41 -35.12
CA ARG A 154 -10.59 -1.00 -34.78
C ARG A 154 -11.75 -0.80 -33.79
N THR A 155 -12.74 -1.69 -33.80
CA THR A 155 -13.91 -1.59 -32.91
C THR A 155 -13.51 -1.70 -31.44
N VAL A 156 -12.58 -2.60 -31.09
CA VAL A 156 -12.08 -2.75 -29.71
C VAL A 156 -11.30 -1.50 -29.29
N GLU A 157 -10.50 -0.93 -30.20
CA GLU A 157 -9.76 0.29 -29.91
C GLU A 157 -10.70 1.48 -29.70
N GLN A 158 -11.75 1.59 -30.51
CA GLN A 158 -12.81 2.59 -30.34
C GLN A 158 -13.52 2.44 -29.00
N PHE A 159 -13.79 1.21 -28.57
CA PHE A 159 -14.33 0.91 -27.24
C PHE A 159 -13.41 1.42 -26.12
N ILE A 160 -12.11 1.13 -26.20
CA ILE A 160 -11.13 1.63 -25.22
C ILE A 160 -11.11 3.16 -25.18
N VAL A 161 -11.12 3.81 -26.34
CA VAL A 161 -11.16 5.28 -26.44
C VAL A 161 -12.42 5.85 -25.79
N GLY A 162 -13.59 5.29 -26.08
CA GLY A 162 -14.86 5.74 -25.50
C GLY A 162 -14.89 5.57 -23.99
N PHE A 163 -14.37 4.44 -23.48
CA PHE A 163 -14.29 4.19 -22.04
C PHE A 163 -13.40 5.21 -21.33
N ASN A 164 -12.18 5.45 -21.85
CA ASN A 164 -11.21 6.39 -21.25
C ASN A 164 -11.69 7.85 -21.29
N HIS A 165 -12.46 8.22 -22.32
CA HIS A 165 -12.97 9.58 -22.49
C HIS A 165 -14.15 9.89 -21.56
N GLU A 166 -15.00 8.92 -21.27
CA GLU A 166 -16.28 9.17 -20.60
C GLU A 166 -16.14 9.65 -19.15
N LEU A 167 -15.25 9.03 -18.36
CA LEU A 167 -15.09 9.36 -16.94
C LEU A 167 -13.62 9.65 -16.60
N PRO A 168 -13.28 10.82 -16.02
CA PRO A 168 -11.88 11.23 -15.83
C PRO A 168 -10.99 10.33 -14.96
N LEU A 169 -11.58 9.48 -14.12
CA LEU A 169 -10.85 8.57 -13.22
C LEU A 169 -10.96 7.10 -13.65
N PHE A 170 -11.43 6.85 -14.88
CA PHE A 170 -11.62 5.52 -15.43
C PHE A 170 -10.69 5.38 -16.64
N GLU A 171 -9.75 4.45 -16.56
CA GLU A 171 -8.73 4.30 -17.58
C GLU A 171 -8.41 2.83 -17.87
N PHE A 172 -8.37 2.51 -19.15
CA PHE A 172 -7.59 1.41 -19.69
C PHE A 172 -6.13 1.84 -19.81
N VAL A 173 -5.26 1.03 -19.23
CA VAL A 173 -3.81 1.22 -19.23
C VAL A 173 -3.18 0.05 -19.98
N ASP A 174 -2.52 0.35 -21.11
CA ASP A 174 -1.71 -0.64 -21.81
C ASP A 174 -0.49 -0.98 -20.97
N ALA A 175 -0.42 -2.21 -20.50
CA ALA A 175 0.68 -2.74 -19.72
C ALA A 175 1.83 -3.25 -20.61
N GLY A 176 1.63 -3.34 -21.92
CA GLY A 176 2.57 -3.92 -22.87
C GLY A 176 2.38 -5.41 -23.07
N ALA A 177 3.28 -6.02 -23.84
CA ALA A 177 3.14 -7.40 -24.30
C ALA A 177 3.67 -8.48 -23.33
N ASP A 178 4.39 -8.07 -22.27
CA ASP A 178 4.96 -9.01 -21.30
C ASP A 178 3.85 -9.68 -20.50
N ARG A 179 3.96 -11.01 -20.36
CA ARG A 179 2.92 -11.86 -19.77
C ARG A 179 2.48 -11.43 -18.37
N GLU A 180 3.38 -10.86 -17.59
CA GLU A 180 3.15 -10.48 -16.18
C GLU A 180 3.07 -8.96 -15.98
N ALA A 181 3.08 -8.15 -17.04
CA ALA A 181 3.12 -6.69 -16.89
C ALA A 181 1.85 -6.13 -16.25
N ALA A 182 0.66 -6.62 -16.63
CA ALA A 182 -0.60 -6.23 -16.02
C ALA A 182 -0.65 -6.63 -14.54
N ASP A 183 -0.30 -7.88 -14.24
CA ASP A 183 -0.24 -8.42 -12.88
C ASP A 183 0.67 -7.63 -11.96
N ASN A 184 1.87 -7.27 -12.43
CA ASN A 184 2.82 -6.51 -11.63
C ASN A 184 2.31 -5.11 -11.33
N LYS A 185 1.68 -4.43 -12.30
CA LYS A 185 1.04 -3.13 -12.07
C LYS A 185 -0.08 -3.24 -11.05
N ILE A 186 -0.91 -4.28 -11.12
CA ILE A 186 -2.02 -4.52 -10.19
C ILE A 186 -1.50 -4.78 -8.78
N LYS A 187 -0.50 -5.66 -8.61
CA LYS A 187 0.07 -6.00 -7.29
C LYS A 187 0.65 -4.77 -6.59
N GLU A 188 1.40 -3.94 -7.31
CA GLU A 188 1.98 -2.71 -6.75
C GLU A 188 0.91 -1.66 -6.43
N ASN A 189 -0.07 -1.47 -7.31
CA ASN A 189 -1.17 -0.54 -7.04
C ASN A 189 -2.05 -1.01 -5.87
N LEU A 190 -2.26 -2.32 -5.73
CA LEU A 190 -2.98 -2.90 -4.59
C LEU A 190 -2.25 -2.58 -3.29
N ALA A 191 -0.93 -2.80 -3.23
CA ALA A 191 -0.12 -2.47 -2.05
C ALA A 191 -0.17 -0.96 -1.72
N LEU A 192 -0.08 -0.11 -2.74
CA LEU A 192 -0.17 1.34 -2.59
C LEU A 192 -1.52 1.78 -2.00
N TYR A 193 -2.64 1.35 -2.61
CA TYR A 193 -3.98 1.72 -2.11
C TYR A 193 -4.30 1.07 -0.77
N TRP A 194 -3.72 -0.08 -0.47
CA TRP A 194 -3.85 -0.72 0.82
C TRP A 194 -3.23 0.12 1.94
N ALA A 195 -2.07 0.73 1.69
CA ALA A 195 -1.40 1.62 2.65
C ALA A 195 -2.06 3.02 2.75
N ASP A 196 -2.80 3.45 1.74
CA ASP A 196 -3.43 4.76 1.69
C ASP A 196 -4.67 4.85 2.62
N GLY A 197 -4.66 5.79 3.56
CA GLY A 197 -5.75 6.06 4.50
C GLY A 197 -6.97 6.76 3.89
N GLN A 198 -6.82 7.43 2.74
CA GLN A 198 -7.91 8.02 1.96
C GLN A 198 -8.61 6.98 1.07
N CYS A 199 -7.88 5.91 0.68
CA CYS A 199 -8.49 4.77 0.01
C CYS A 199 -9.32 3.96 1.00
N LYS A 200 -10.64 4.09 0.91
CA LYS A 200 -11.56 3.44 1.84
C LYS A 200 -11.91 2.03 1.42
N GLN A 201 -11.90 1.76 0.11
CA GLN A 201 -12.18 0.44 -0.44
C GLN A 201 -11.39 0.15 -1.70
N ILE A 202 -11.04 -1.12 -1.89
CA ILE A 202 -10.37 -1.64 -3.07
C ILE A 202 -11.20 -2.79 -3.63
N LEU A 203 -11.57 -2.72 -4.90
CA LEU A 203 -12.18 -3.81 -5.64
C LEU A 203 -11.15 -4.39 -6.60
N LEU A 204 -10.89 -5.69 -6.54
CA LEU A 204 -9.99 -6.38 -7.44
C LEU A 204 -10.76 -7.34 -8.34
N ALA A 205 -10.74 -7.10 -9.64
CA ALA A 205 -11.30 -7.96 -10.67
C ALA A 205 -10.19 -8.70 -11.42
N GLY A 206 -9.86 -9.89 -10.96
CA GLY A 206 -8.83 -10.77 -11.55
C GLY A 206 -9.15 -12.25 -11.31
N SER A 207 -10.44 -12.59 -11.28
CA SER A 207 -10.95 -13.87 -10.76
C SER A 207 -10.44 -15.10 -11.50
N ALA A 208 -10.04 -14.95 -12.77
CA ALA A 208 -9.57 -16.05 -13.58
C ALA A 208 -8.06 -16.31 -13.46
N ASP A 209 -7.29 -15.46 -12.77
CA ASP A 209 -5.84 -15.60 -12.63
C ASP A 209 -5.44 -16.13 -11.26
N ARG A 210 -4.78 -17.30 -11.26
CA ARG A 210 -4.26 -17.92 -10.03
C ARG A 210 -3.04 -17.18 -9.47
N GLY A 211 -2.37 -16.35 -10.27
CA GLY A 211 -1.23 -15.53 -9.89
C GLY A 211 -1.52 -14.54 -8.76
N TYR A 212 -2.78 -14.18 -8.55
CA TYR A 212 -3.18 -13.32 -7.42
C TYR A 212 -3.34 -14.07 -6.10
N VAL A 213 -3.55 -15.40 -6.09
CA VAL A 213 -3.85 -16.15 -4.86
C VAL A 213 -2.73 -16.02 -3.82
N GLY A 214 -1.47 -16.14 -4.23
CA GLY A 214 -0.32 -15.99 -3.33
C GLY A 214 -0.25 -14.59 -2.71
N PRO A 215 -0.14 -13.53 -3.52
CA PRO A 215 -0.12 -12.15 -3.04
C PRO A 215 -1.33 -11.77 -2.19
N LEU A 216 -2.53 -12.23 -2.54
CA LEU A 216 -3.75 -11.87 -1.82
C LEU A 216 -3.80 -12.41 -0.38
N ARG A 217 -3.05 -13.47 -0.06
CA ARG A 217 -2.97 -14.01 1.31
C ARG A 217 -2.42 -13.00 2.32
N THR A 218 -1.60 -12.04 1.91
CA THR A 218 -1.04 -11.03 2.83
C THR A 218 -2.07 -10.01 3.29
N TYR A 219 -3.20 -9.87 2.58
CA TYR A 219 -4.28 -8.94 2.90
C TYR A 219 -5.44 -9.59 3.67
N ARG A 220 -5.31 -10.87 4.00
CA ARG A 220 -6.27 -11.60 4.83
C ARG A 220 -6.14 -11.14 6.28
N ALA A 221 -7.26 -10.81 6.91
CA ALA A 221 -7.32 -10.65 8.36
C ALA A 221 -7.47 -12.02 9.07
N GLU A 222 -6.82 -12.17 10.22
CA GLU A 222 -6.78 -13.43 10.98
C GLU A 222 -8.12 -13.80 11.62
N VAL A 223 -8.88 -12.78 12.06
CA VAL A 223 -10.04 -12.96 12.95
C VAL A 223 -11.38 -12.64 12.27
N LYS A 224 -11.39 -11.74 11.27
CA LYS A 224 -12.61 -11.27 10.60
C LYS A 224 -12.39 -11.16 9.09
N LEU A 225 -13.49 -11.12 8.34
CA LEU A 225 -13.49 -10.76 6.93
C LEU A 225 -12.80 -9.41 6.72
N THR A 226 -11.89 -9.36 5.76
CA THR A 226 -11.25 -8.11 5.36
C THR A 226 -12.29 -7.20 4.70
N THR A 227 -12.54 -6.04 5.29
CA THR A 227 -13.55 -5.10 4.78
C THR A 227 -13.01 -4.15 3.71
N LYS A 228 -11.71 -3.86 3.71
CA LYS A 228 -11.04 -2.90 2.79
C LYS A 228 -10.85 -3.45 1.37
N LEU A 229 -10.77 -4.78 1.21
CA LEU A 229 -10.54 -5.44 -0.08
C LEU A 229 -11.72 -6.33 -0.43
N VAL A 230 -12.25 -6.12 -1.63
CA VAL A 230 -13.38 -6.85 -2.20
C VAL A 230 -12.90 -7.53 -3.48
N LEU A 231 -13.25 -8.80 -3.64
CA LEU A 231 -12.94 -9.57 -4.84
C LEU A 231 -14.13 -9.53 -5.80
N VAL A 232 -13.88 -9.24 -7.07
CA VAL A 232 -14.90 -9.22 -8.12
C VAL A 232 -14.79 -10.51 -8.92
N GLU A 233 -15.80 -11.36 -8.83
CA GLU A 233 -15.94 -12.58 -9.61
C GLU A 233 -16.58 -12.27 -10.97
N SER A 234 -15.76 -12.01 -11.99
CA SER A 234 -16.23 -11.85 -13.37
C SER A 234 -16.48 -13.22 -14.01
N VAL A 235 -15.48 -14.10 -13.92
CA VAL A 235 -15.57 -15.53 -14.26
C VAL A 235 -15.48 -16.34 -12.96
N PRO A 236 -16.15 -17.51 -12.83
CA PRO A 236 -16.13 -18.30 -11.59
C PRO A 236 -14.72 -18.57 -11.06
N PHE A 237 -14.52 -18.37 -9.76
CA PHE A 237 -13.24 -18.58 -9.11
C PHE A 237 -12.75 -20.03 -9.27
N PRO A 238 -11.49 -20.25 -9.67
CA PRO A 238 -10.84 -21.55 -9.53
C PRO A 238 -10.85 -22.02 -8.07
N ARG A 239 -10.81 -23.33 -7.83
CA ARG A 239 -10.89 -23.91 -6.48
C ARG A 239 -9.98 -23.24 -5.45
N ASP A 240 -8.69 -23.11 -5.75
CA ASP A 240 -7.70 -22.51 -4.84
C ASP A 240 -7.98 -21.02 -4.57
N PHE A 241 -8.58 -20.33 -5.54
CA PHE A 241 -8.98 -18.92 -5.40
C PHE A 241 -10.24 -18.81 -4.54
N LYS A 242 -11.19 -19.75 -4.69
CA LYS A 242 -12.43 -19.81 -3.89
C LYS A 242 -12.15 -19.97 -2.39
N GLU A 243 -11.22 -20.87 -2.04
CA GLU A 243 -10.79 -21.06 -0.64
C GLU A 243 -10.20 -19.78 -0.04
N LEU A 244 -9.55 -18.95 -0.85
CA LEU A 244 -9.07 -17.63 -0.42
C LEU A 244 -10.20 -16.60 -0.36
N ALA A 245 -11.13 -16.63 -1.31
CA ALA A 245 -12.22 -15.68 -1.42
C ALA A 245 -13.16 -15.70 -0.21
N ASP A 246 -13.27 -16.82 0.50
CA ASP A 246 -14.06 -16.92 1.75
C ASP A 246 -13.56 -15.97 2.86
N TRP A 247 -12.35 -15.42 2.74
CA TRP A 247 -11.76 -14.43 3.67
C TRP A 247 -11.99 -12.98 3.26
N PHE A 248 -12.64 -12.75 2.11
CA PHE A 248 -12.91 -11.43 1.55
C PHE A 248 -14.39 -11.27 1.19
N HIS A 249 -14.87 -10.03 1.14
CA HIS A 249 -16.14 -9.79 0.49
C HIS A 249 -16.01 -10.08 -1.02
N THR A 250 -17.02 -10.72 -1.59
CA THR A 250 -17.08 -11.04 -3.02
C THR A 250 -18.30 -10.39 -3.66
N THR A 251 -18.15 -9.91 -4.89
CA THR A 251 -19.26 -9.39 -5.71
C THR A 251 -19.09 -9.77 -7.18
N SER A 252 -20.12 -9.56 -8.00
CA SER A 252 -20.06 -9.76 -9.45
C SER A 252 -20.87 -8.68 -10.16
N PHE A 253 -20.36 -8.18 -11.29
CA PHE A 253 -21.03 -7.17 -12.12
C PHE A 253 -21.42 -7.78 -13.47
N LYS A 254 -22.39 -8.70 -13.44
CA LYS A 254 -22.79 -9.53 -14.60
C LYS A 254 -23.44 -8.74 -15.74
N ASP A 255 -23.87 -7.52 -15.47
CA ASP A 255 -24.40 -6.56 -16.44
C ASP A 255 -23.31 -5.65 -17.03
N VAL A 256 -22.04 -5.87 -16.67
CA VAL A 256 -20.86 -5.14 -17.17
C VAL A 256 -19.85 -6.10 -17.78
N PHE A 257 -19.50 -7.15 -17.03
CA PHE A 257 -18.48 -8.13 -17.39
C PHE A 257 -19.10 -9.45 -17.84
N ARG A 258 -18.38 -10.15 -18.72
CA ARG A 258 -18.71 -11.51 -19.15
C ARG A 258 -18.55 -12.49 -17.99
N GLY A 259 -19.51 -13.41 -17.88
CA GLY A 259 -19.46 -14.56 -16.97
C GLY A 259 -18.53 -15.70 -17.42
N SER A 260 -17.97 -15.61 -18.62
CA SER A 260 -17.18 -16.67 -19.24
C SER A 260 -16.08 -16.11 -20.15
N LYS A 261 -15.00 -16.88 -20.30
CA LYS A 261 -13.94 -16.59 -21.28
C LYS A 261 -14.49 -16.64 -22.71
N LEU A 262 -13.80 -15.98 -23.63
CA LEU A 262 -14.09 -16.07 -25.06
C LEU A 262 -13.69 -17.46 -25.58
N ALA A 263 -14.55 -18.07 -26.39
CA ALA A 263 -14.21 -19.31 -27.07
C ALA A 263 -13.30 -18.98 -28.26
N THR A 264 -12.04 -19.38 -28.20
CA THR A 264 -11.14 -19.28 -29.36
C THR A 264 -11.56 -20.32 -30.39
N GLN A 265 -11.93 -19.89 -31.60
CA GLN A 265 -12.07 -20.83 -32.70
C GLN A 265 -10.67 -21.38 -33.04
N VAL A 266 -10.43 -22.65 -32.71
CA VAL A 266 -9.28 -23.38 -33.23
C VAL A 266 -9.54 -23.55 -34.72
N GLN A 267 -8.89 -22.74 -35.56
CA GLN A 267 -8.78 -23.11 -36.97
C GLN A 267 -7.91 -24.36 -37.04
N ILE A 268 -8.56 -25.51 -37.20
CA ILE A 268 -7.90 -26.76 -37.56
C ILE A 268 -7.37 -26.53 -38.98
N SER A 269 -6.09 -26.16 -39.08
CA SER A 269 -5.39 -26.22 -40.37
C SER A 269 -5.43 -27.69 -40.85
N PRO A 270 -5.86 -27.98 -42.08
CA PRO A 270 -5.83 -29.35 -42.59
C PRO A 270 -4.37 -29.83 -42.62
N GLU A 271 -4.13 -31.00 -42.03
CA GLU A 271 -2.85 -31.72 -42.06
C GLU A 271 -2.32 -31.80 -43.50
N PRO A 272 -1.04 -31.46 -43.78
CA PRO A 272 -0.43 -31.85 -45.03
C PRO A 272 -0.25 -33.38 -45.01
N SER A 273 -1.00 -34.05 -45.89
CA SER A 273 -0.91 -35.47 -46.23
C SER A 273 0.53 -36.00 -46.19
N ALA A 274 0.69 -37.12 -45.48
CA ALA A 274 1.90 -37.90 -45.35
C ALA A 274 2.72 -38.00 -46.66
N ARG A 275 4.01 -37.64 -46.60
CA ARG A 275 5.00 -38.12 -47.56
C ARG A 275 5.80 -39.24 -46.94
N GLN A 276 5.75 -40.37 -47.63
CA GLN A 276 6.39 -41.64 -47.31
C GLN A 276 7.92 -41.53 -47.26
N THR A 277 8.46 -42.22 -46.28
CA THR A 277 9.86 -42.52 -46.02
C THR A 277 10.51 -43.27 -47.19
N TYR A 278 11.68 -42.82 -47.64
CA TYR A 278 12.71 -43.69 -48.19
C TYR A 278 14.01 -43.41 -47.44
N ALA A 279 14.46 -44.41 -46.69
CA ALA A 279 15.79 -44.47 -46.12
C ALA A 279 16.72 -45.16 -47.11
N THR A 280 17.87 -44.55 -47.41
CA THR A 280 19.06 -45.31 -47.79
C THR A 280 20.31 -44.57 -47.27
N ALA A 281 21.16 -45.34 -46.60
CA ALA A 281 22.41 -44.93 -45.98
C ALA A 281 23.55 -44.77 -46.99
N THR A 282 24.51 -43.88 -46.68
CA THR A 282 25.93 -44.08 -46.95
C THR A 282 26.76 -43.35 -45.88
N ALA A 283 27.78 -44.04 -45.38
CA ALA A 283 28.72 -43.63 -44.36
C ALA A 283 29.83 -42.70 -44.89
N ASP A 284 30.44 -42.00 -43.93
CA ASP A 284 31.80 -41.46 -43.86
C ASP A 284 32.34 -40.52 -44.97
N LEU A 285 32.66 -39.28 -44.58
CA LEU A 285 34.07 -38.87 -44.44
C LEU A 285 34.20 -37.55 -43.66
N SER A 286 35.23 -37.50 -42.81
CA SER A 286 35.68 -36.37 -42.02
C SER A 286 36.07 -35.13 -42.86
N SER A 287 35.73 -33.93 -42.38
CA SER A 287 36.72 -32.87 -42.21
C SER A 287 36.17 -31.70 -41.39
N SER A 288 37.01 -31.25 -40.48
CA SER A 288 36.88 -30.12 -39.59
C SER A 288 36.58 -28.82 -40.33
N GLN A 289 35.68 -27.98 -39.82
CA GLN A 289 35.91 -26.53 -39.82
C GLN A 289 35.01 -25.79 -38.80
N THR A 290 35.71 -24.96 -38.05
CA THR A 290 35.32 -24.09 -36.95
C THR A 290 34.26 -23.07 -37.36
N ARG A 291 33.16 -22.97 -36.60
CA ARG A 291 32.11 -21.97 -36.83
C ARG A 291 32.22 -20.84 -35.80
N THR A 292 32.82 -19.74 -36.22
CA THR A 292 32.73 -18.42 -35.58
C THR A 292 31.30 -17.89 -35.72
N GLN A 293 30.67 -17.55 -34.60
CA GLN A 293 29.39 -16.84 -34.58
C GLN A 293 29.67 -15.33 -34.64
N THR A 294 29.24 -14.69 -35.72
CA THR A 294 29.15 -13.24 -35.86
C THR A 294 27.94 -12.73 -35.10
N ALA A 295 28.17 -12.03 -34.00
CA ALA A 295 27.16 -11.18 -33.37
C ALA A 295 27.07 -9.86 -34.15
N PHE A 296 25.85 -9.52 -34.58
CA PHE A 296 25.55 -8.22 -35.17
C PHE A 296 25.47 -7.17 -34.05
N SER A 297 26.37 -6.18 -34.12
CA SER A 297 26.36 -4.97 -33.30
C SER A 297 25.40 -3.94 -33.90
N PHE A 298 24.54 -3.35 -33.08
CA PHE A 298 23.89 -2.07 -33.39
C PHE A 298 24.72 -0.92 -32.77
N PRO A 299 25.00 0.17 -33.51
CA PRO A 299 25.68 1.33 -32.95
C PRO A 299 24.67 2.25 -32.23
N LEU A 300 24.90 2.50 -30.93
CA LEU A 300 24.28 3.61 -30.22
C LEU A 300 25.06 4.89 -30.55
N MET A 301 24.42 5.85 -31.25
CA MET A 301 24.89 7.23 -31.28
C MET A 301 24.57 7.88 -29.92
N TRP A 302 25.60 8.35 -29.25
CA TRP A 302 25.48 9.21 -28.07
C TRP A 302 25.26 10.64 -28.53
N VAL A 303 24.18 11.26 -28.05
CA VAL A 303 24.06 12.72 -27.99
C VAL A 303 24.13 13.09 -26.51
N ASP A 304 25.10 13.93 -26.21
CA ASP A 304 25.45 14.48 -24.92
C ASP A 304 24.33 15.39 -24.39
N ASN A 305 23.97 15.23 -23.11
CA ASN A 305 23.58 16.37 -22.31
C ASN A 305 23.83 16.09 -20.82
N SER A 306 24.93 16.64 -20.34
CA SER A 306 25.28 16.87 -18.95
C SER A 306 24.10 17.33 -18.09
N HIS A 307 23.80 16.61 -17.01
CA HIS A 307 23.52 17.19 -15.69
C HIS A 307 23.77 16.15 -14.57
N ASP A 308 24.50 16.64 -13.57
CA ASP A 308 25.14 15.97 -12.45
C ASP A 308 24.15 15.40 -11.42
N THR A 309 24.26 14.10 -11.08
CA THR A 309 23.93 13.55 -9.74
C THR A 309 24.63 12.20 -9.56
N ALA A 310 25.54 12.16 -8.57
CA ALA A 310 26.42 11.04 -8.29
C ALA A 310 25.69 9.77 -7.81
N SER A 311 25.37 8.87 -8.72
CA SER A 311 24.94 7.50 -8.41
C SER A 311 26.16 6.57 -8.43
N ARG A 312 26.77 6.32 -7.25
CA ARG A 312 27.98 5.50 -7.11
C ARG A 312 27.63 4.01 -7.26
N LYS A 313 28.07 3.41 -8.36
CA LYS A 313 27.86 1.99 -8.71
C LYS A 313 28.67 1.05 -7.79
N VAL A 314 28.00 0.05 -7.24
CA VAL A 314 28.61 -1.06 -6.48
C VAL A 314 29.47 -1.92 -7.42
N GLN A 315 30.71 -2.23 -7.02
CA GLN A 315 31.61 -3.06 -7.81
C GLN A 315 31.68 -4.48 -7.22
N LEU A 316 31.48 -5.49 -8.06
CA LEU A 316 31.56 -6.91 -7.71
C LEU A 316 32.64 -7.60 -8.56
N ASN A 317 33.34 -8.60 -8.01
CA ASN A 317 34.24 -9.47 -8.77
C ASN A 317 33.46 -10.61 -9.48
N ARG A 318 34.17 -11.45 -10.24
CA ARG A 318 33.60 -12.59 -11.00
C ARG A 318 32.94 -13.66 -10.12
N SER A 319 33.21 -13.70 -8.81
CA SER A 319 32.56 -14.59 -7.85
C SER A 319 31.41 -13.91 -7.09
N GLY A 320 31.01 -12.70 -7.47
CA GLY A 320 29.91 -11.96 -6.86
C GLY A 320 30.26 -11.29 -5.53
N GLN A 321 31.54 -11.26 -5.13
CA GLN A 321 31.99 -10.56 -3.93
C GLN A 321 32.18 -9.07 -4.20
N ARG A 322 31.76 -8.26 -3.24
CA ARG A 322 31.84 -6.80 -3.28
C ARG A 322 33.28 -6.32 -3.08
N ILE A 323 33.78 -5.49 -3.99
CA ILE A 323 35.18 -5.01 -4.04
C ILE A 323 35.33 -3.49 -3.97
N ASP A 324 34.24 -2.73 -3.90
CA ASP A 324 34.31 -1.28 -3.67
C ASP A 324 34.74 -0.94 -2.23
N GLU A 325 35.43 0.19 -2.07
CA GLU A 325 35.93 0.67 -0.78
C GLU A 325 34.79 0.83 0.25
N ARG A 326 35.03 0.34 1.47
CA ARG A 326 34.07 0.42 2.56
C ARG A 326 33.92 1.86 3.03
N LEU A 327 32.71 2.42 2.89
CA LEU A 327 32.38 3.76 3.38
C LEU A 327 32.58 3.85 4.90
N ARG A 328 33.29 4.89 5.38
CA ARG A 328 33.36 5.22 6.82
C ARG A 328 31.94 5.54 7.31
N ARG A 329 31.54 4.96 8.45
CA ARG A 329 30.24 5.24 9.07
C ARG A 329 30.20 6.71 9.53
N TRP A 330 29.02 7.31 9.42
CA TRP A 330 28.75 8.70 9.83
C TRP A 330 28.83 8.92 11.35
N ASP A 331 28.91 7.86 12.17
CA ASP A 331 28.96 7.96 13.63
C ASP A 331 30.33 8.39 14.20
N ASP A 332 31.37 8.50 13.37
CA ASP A 332 32.72 8.89 13.82
C ASP A 332 32.95 10.43 13.79
N GLN A 333 31.91 11.24 13.56
CA GLN A 333 31.99 12.71 13.54
C GLN A 333 31.32 13.41 14.74
N LEU A 334 30.94 12.67 15.78
CA LEU A 334 30.39 13.22 17.04
C LEU A 334 31.22 12.83 18.28
N ARG A 335 32.55 12.94 18.19
CA ARG A 335 33.43 12.98 19.37
C ARG A 335 34.38 14.16 19.33
#